data_AF-A0A8C8E6B6-F1
#
_entry.id   AF-A0A8C8E6B6-F1
#
_cell.length_a   1.000
_cell.length_b   1.000
_cell.length_c   1.000
_cell.angle_alpha   90.00
_cell.angle_beta   90.00
_cell.angle_gamma   90.00
#
_symmetry.space_group_name_H-M   'P 1'
#
loop_
_entity.id
_entity.type
_entity.pdbx_description
1 polymer ?
#
loop_
_entity_poly.entity_id
_entity_poly.type
_entity_poly.pdbx_seq_one_letter_code
_entity_poly.pdbx_strand_id
1 'polypeptide(L)'
;MTDYSEEQRNELEALESIYPDSFTVLSEKPTTFTITVTSEAGENDETVQTTLKFTYREKYPDETPLYEIVSQENLDDNDVTDIIKLLEQQVRKTEYLNST
;
A
#
# COMPACT_ATOMS: atom_id res chain seq x y z
N MET A 1 -22.52 -13.79 -0.02
CA MET A 1 -21.19 -14.06 -0.60
C MET A 1 -20.64 -12.69 -0.91
N THR A 2 -19.62 -12.27 -0.16
CA THR A 2 -18.91 -11.03 -0.45
C THR A 2 -18.18 -11.20 -1.78
N ASP A 3 -18.42 -10.32 -2.74
CA ASP A 3 -17.74 -10.37 -4.04
C ASP A 3 -16.42 -9.62 -3.92
N TYR A 4 -15.40 -10.33 -3.44
CA TYR A 4 -14.06 -9.75 -3.22
C TYR A 4 -13.47 -9.16 -4.50
N SER A 5 -13.78 -9.74 -5.66
CA SER A 5 -13.32 -9.25 -6.96
C SER A 5 -13.90 -7.88 -7.30
N GLU A 6 -15.20 -7.67 -7.04
CA GLU A 6 -15.84 -6.37 -7.25
C GLU A 6 -15.30 -5.31 -6.27
N GLU A 7 -15.13 -5.65 -4.99
CA GLU A 7 -14.55 -4.72 -4.01
C GLU A 7 -13.10 -4.33 -4.35
N GLN A 8 -12.26 -5.31 -4.69
CA GLN A 8 -10.87 -5.07 -5.11
C GLN A 8 -10.80 -4.14 -6.33
N ARG A 9 -11.69 -4.34 -7.30
CA ARG A 9 -11.75 -3.50 -8.51
C ARG A 9 -12.21 -2.08 -8.18
N ASN A 10 -13.28 -1.93 -7.39
CA ASN A 10 -13.78 -0.62 -6.98
C ASN A 10 -12.72 0.18 -6.20
N GLU A 11 -11.99 -0.47 -5.29
CA GLU A 11 -10.90 0.18 -4.55
C GLU A 11 -9.75 0.58 -5.49
N LEU A 12 -9.37 -0.30 -6.43
CA LEU A 12 -8.30 -0.01 -7.38
C LEU A 12 -8.63 1.20 -8.28
N GLU A 13 -9.87 1.27 -8.78
CA GLU A 13 -10.36 2.43 -9.56
C GLU A 13 -10.33 3.72 -8.71
N ALA A 14 -10.65 3.63 -7.42
CA ALA A 14 -10.56 4.77 -6.52
C ALA A 14 -9.10 5.20 -6.28
N LEU A 15 -8.18 4.26 -6.06
CA LEU A 15 -6.75 4.54 -5.84
C LEU A 15 -6.09 5.17 -7.07
N GLU A 16 -6.41 4.68 -8.28
CA GLU A 16 -5.93 5.27 -9.53
C GLU A 16 -6.38 6.73 -9.69
N SER A 17 -7.59 7.06 -9.23
CA SER A 17 -8.13 8.42 -9.24
C SER A 17 -7.50 9.33 -8.17
N ILE A 18 -7.18 8.79 -6.99
CA ILE A 18 -6.56 9.55 -5.89
C ILE A 18 -5.07 9.80 -6.15
N TYR A 19 -4.37 8.83 -6.76
CA TYR A 19 -2.91 8.84 -6.96
C TYR A 19 -2.52 8.66 -8.44
N PRO A 20 -3.00 9.50 -9.37
CA PRO A 20 -2.82 9.29 -10.80
C PRO A 20 -1.34 9.24 -11.24
N ASP A 21 -0.48 10.02 -10.59
CA ASP A 21 0.96 10.09 -10.93
C ASP A 21 1.83 9.11 -10.14
N SER A 22 1.29 8.51 -9.08
CA SER A 22 2.05 7.72 -8.11
C SER A 22 1.58 6.26 -8.00
N PHE A 23 0.48 5.91 -8.64
CA PHE A 23 -0.10 4.58 -8.70
C PHE A 23 0.29 3.88 -9.99
N THR A 24 0.63 2.59 -9.93
CA THR A 24 0.93 1.80 -11.13
C THR A 24 0.49 0.36 -10.93
N VAL A 25 -0.36 -0.14 -11.83
CA VAL A 25 -0.77 -1.55 -11.84
C VAL A 25 0.32 -2.41 -12.48
N LEU A 26 0.75 -3.45 -11.77
CA LEU A 26 1.73 -4.43 -12.24
C LEU A 26 1.07 -5.69 -12.80
N SER A 27 -0.04 -6.12 -12.21
CA SER A 27 -0.80 -7.29 -12.65
C SER A 27 -2.25 -7.20 -12.18
N GLU A 28 -3.17 -7.81 -12.92
CA GLU A 28 -4.59 -7.85 -12.55
C GLU A 28 -4.98 -9.15 -11.83
N LYS A 29 -4.19 -10.24 -11.96
CA LYS A 29 -4.51 -11.57 -11.41
C LYS A 29 -3.26 -12.33 -10.92
N PRO A 30 -2.97 -12.33 -9.61
CA PRO A 30 -3.63 -11.53 -8.58
C PRO A 30 -3.38 -10.04 -8.78
N THR A 31 -4.34 -9.20 -8.38
CA THR A 31 -4.21 -7.76 -8.48
C THR A 31 -3.00 -7.29 -7.69
N THR A 32 -2.02 -6.76 -8.41
CA THR A 32 -0.72 -6.33 -7.89
C THR A 32 -0.46 -4.94 -8.42
N PHE A 33 -0.13 -4.01 -7.55
CA PHE A 33 0.14 -2.62 -7.91
C PHE A 33 1.20 -2.03 -6.99
N THR A 34 1.77 -0.91 -7.40
CA THR A 34 2.70 -0.11 -6.61
C THR A 34 2.14 1.28 -6.37
N ILE A 35 2.42 1.81 -5.19
CA ILE A 35 2.20 3.20 -4.83
C ILE A 35 3.54 3.79 -4.41
N THR A 36 3.95 4.85 -5.09
CA THR A 36 5.10 5.65 -4.68
C THR A 36 4.62 6.76 -3.75
N VAL A 37 5.26 6.86 -2.59
CA VAL A 37 4.98 7.91 -1.61
C VAL A 37 6.24 8.73 -1.46
N THR A 38 6.13 10.02 -1.77
CA THR A 38 7.21 11.00 -1.63
C THR A 38 6.83 11.96 -0.52
N SER A 39 7.74 12.22 0.42
CA SER A 39 7.52 13.22 1.45
C SER A 39 7.45 14.62 0.84
N GLU A 40 6.87 15.54 1.59
CA GLU A 40 7.06 16.95 1.32
C GLU A 40 8.55 17.31 1.38
N ALA A 41 8.97 18.28 0.58
CA ALA A 41 10.34 18.76 0.55
C ALA A 41 10.69 19.38 1.91
N GLY A 42 11.79 18.89 2.51
CA GLY A 42 12.32 19.43 3.75
C GLY A 42 12.95 20.82 3.58
N GLU A 43 13.56 21.32 4.65
CA GLU A 43 14.17 22.66 4.67
C GLU A 43 15.30 22.87 3.64
N ASN A 44 15.91 21.77 3.15
CA ASN A 44 16.97 21.79 2.15
C ASN A 44 16.50 21.31 0.75
N ASP A 45 15.19 21.31 0.47
CA ASP A 45 14.62 20.67 -0.73
C ASP A 45 14.88 19.15 -0.82
N GLU A 46 15.25 18.52 0.30
CA GLU A 46 15.44 17.07 0.39
C GLU A 46 14.08 16.37 0.54
N THR A 47 13.81 15.39 -0.30
CA THR A 47 12.63 14.53 -0.22
C THR A 47 13.04 13.10 0.08
N VAL A 48 12.22 12.39 0.86
CA VAL A 48 12.32 10.95 1.02
C VAL A 48 11.24 10.28 0.20
N GLN A 49 11.56 9.14 -0.40
CA GLN A 49 10.61 8.41 -1.24
C GLN A 49 10.65 6.93 -0.94
N THR A 50 9.49 6.29 -0.94
CA THR A 50 9.36 4.85 -0.86
C THR A 50 8.33 4.37 -1.86
N THR A 51 8.57 3.23 -2.49
CA THR A 51 7.60 2.57 -3.36
C THR A 51 7.16 1.28 -2.69
N LEU A 52 5.88 1.25 -2.36
CA LEU A 52 5.21 0.12 -1.74
C LEU A 52 4.50 -0.67 -2.82
N LYS A 53 4.78 -1.96 -2.89
CA LYS A 53 4.04 -2.90 -3.73
C LYS A 53 3.01 -3.61 -2.88
N PHE A 54 1.77 -3.61 -3.33
CA PHE A 54 0.65 -4.32 -2.74
C PHE A 54 0.19 -5.45 -3.66
N THR A 55 -0.16 -6.58 -3.07
CA THR A 55 -0.78 -7.71 -3.78
C THR A 55 -2.03 -8.14 -3.04
N TYR A 56 -3.19 -8.00 -3.68
CA TYR A 56 -4.44 -8.47 -3.11
C TYR A 56 -4.46 -9.99 -3.02
N ARG A 57 -4.92 -10.48 -1.86
CA ARG A 57 -5.20 -11.90 -1.66
C ARG A 57 -6.61 -12.21 -2.14
N GLU A 58 -6.88 -13.49 -2.38
CA GLU A 58 -8.17 -13.96 -2.90
C GLU A 58 -9.36 -13.51 -2.03
N LYS A 59 -9.14 -13.39 -0.71
CA LYS A 59 -10.16 -12.95 0.25
C LYS A 59 -9.95 -11.52 0.75
N TYR A 60 -9.15 -10.68 0.09
CA TYR A 60 -9.11 -9.26 0.47
C TYR A 60 -10.49 -8.62 0.19
N PRO A 61 -11.07 -7.83 1.13
CA PRO A 61 -10.45 -7.25 2.33
C PRO A 61 -10.49 -8.06 3.63
N ASP A 62 -11.14 -9.23 3.68
CA ASP A 62 -11.13 -10.14 4.85
C ASP A 62 -9.72 -10.64 5.22
N GLU A 63 -8.87 -10.87 4.20
CA GLU A 63 -7.45 -11.14 4.40
C GLU A 63 -6.60 -9.91 4.10
N THR A 64 -5.60 -9.66 4.93
CA THR A 64 -4.61 -8.61 4.71
C THR A 64 -3.91 -8.78 3.35
N PRO A 65 -3.72 -7.70 2.58
CA PRO A 65 -2.92 -7.78 1.37
C PRO A 65 -1.46 -8.08 1.71
N LEU A 66 -0.72 -8.63 0.76
CA LEU A 66 0.73 -8.67 0.87
C LEU A 66 1.27 -7.28 0.53
N TYR A 67 2.25 -6.82 1.30
CA TYR A 67 2.93 -5.56 1.05
C TYR A 67 4.44 -5.74 1.19
N GLU A 68 5.18 -5.06 0.33
CA GLU A 68 6.64 -5.10 0.29
C GLU A 68 7.17 -3.73 -0.17
N ILE A 69 8.32 -3.29 0.35
CA ILE A 69 9.01 -2.10 -0.14
C ILE A 69 9.91 -2.55 -1.29
N VAL A 70 9.64 -2.05 -2.50
CA VAL A 70 10.40 -2.43 -3.71
C VAL A 70 11.49 -1.43 -4.07
N SER A 71 11.36 -0.19 -3.61
CA SER A 71 12.39 0.83 -3.70
C SER A 71 12.26 1.85 -2.58
N GLN A 72 13.40 2.40 -2.18
CA GLN A 72 13.51 3.44 -1.18
C GLN A 72 14.60 4.44 -1.63
N GLU A 73 14.36 5.72 -1.41
CA GLU A 73 15.29 6.80 -1.73
C GLU A 73 15.37 7.76 -0.54
N ASN A 74 16.59 8.10 -0.12
CA ASN A 74 16.87 8.89 1.07
C ASN A 74 16.26 8.32 2.37
N LEU A 75 16.09 7.00 2.43
CA LEU A 75 15.64 6.25 3.62
C LEU A 75 16.68 5.19 3.99
N ASP A 76 17.01 5.11 5.27
CA ASP A 76 17.89 4.07 5.79
C ASP A 76 17.12 2.84 6.31
N ASP A 77 17.84 1.76 6.60
CA ASP A 77 17.23 0.50 7.03
C ASP A 77 16.37 0.62 8.31
N ASN A 78 16.67 1.59 9.18
CA ASN A 78 15.86 1.81 10.38
C ASN A 78 14.52 2.45 9.98
N ASP A 79 14.54 3.47 9.11
CA ASP A 79 13.33 4.11 8.60
C ASP A 79 12.41 3.09 7.92
N VAL A 80 12.97 2.24 7.06
CA VAL A 80 12.26 1.16 6.37
C VAL A 80 11.62 0.21 7.39
N THR A 81 12.37 -0.18 8.41
CA THR A 81 11.89 -1.05 9.47
C THR A 81 10.73 -0.42 10.22
N ASP A 82 10.78 0.88 10.51
CA ASP A 82 9.69 1.59 11.17
C ASP A 82 8.46 1.76 10.26
N ILE A 83 8.64 2.00 8.96
CA ILE A 83 7.53 2.00 7.98
C ILE A 83 6.82 0.64 7.98
N ILE A 84 7.57 -0.46 7.92
CA ILE A 84 6.99 -1.81 7.95
C ILE A 84 6.22 -2.05 9.26
N LYS A 85 6.79 -1.68 10.41
CA LYS A 85 6.09 -1.80 11.70
C LYS A 85 4.79 -0.99 11.74
N LEU A 86 4.78 0.21 11.14
CA LEU A 86 3.57 1.04 11.06
C LEU A 86 2.50 0.39 10.19
N LEU A 87 2.89 -0.19 9.04
CA LEU A 87 1.98 -0.96 8.19
C LEU A 87 1.39 -2.15 8.95
N GLU A 88 2.22 -2.92 9.67
CA GLU A 88 1.76 -4.03 10.50
C GLU A 88 0.81 -3.59 11.63
N GLN A 89 1.02 -2.42 12.22
CA GLN A 89 0.11 -1.86 13.21
C GLN A 89 -1.24 -1.47 12.59
N GLN A 90 -1.22 -0.84 11.42
CA GLN A 90 -2.42 -0.39 10.72
C GLN A 90 -3.27 -1.59 10.28
N VAL A 91 -2.64 -2.64 9.75
CA VAL A 91 -3.29 -3.91 9.41
C VAL A 91 -4.01 -4.50 10.62
N ARG A 92 -3.29 -4.66 11.74
CA ARG A 92 -3.87 -5.26 12.95
C ARG A 92 -5.07 -4.47 13.44
N LYS A 93 -5.00 -3.13 13.41
CA LYS A 93 -6.12 -2.27 13.82
C LYS A 93 -7.38 -2.54 12.99
N THR A 94 -7.24 -2.74 11.69
CA THR A 94 -8.35 -3.09 10.80
C THR A 94 -8.93 -4.47 11.14
N GLU A 95 -8.10 -5.46 11.47
CA GLU A 95 -8.57 -6.78 11.90
C GLU A 95 -9.40 -6.75 13.20
N TYR A 96 -9.01 -5.90 14.17
CA TYR A 96 -9.77 -5.73 15.41
C TYR A 96 -11.14 -5.06 15.18
N LEU A 97 -11.21 -4.10 14.27
CA LEU A 97 -12.46 -3.41 13.92
C LEU A 97 -13.44 -4.34 13.19
N ASN A 98 -12.93 -5.24 12.35
CA ASN A 98 -13.74 -6.21 11.61
C ASN A 98 -14.20 -7.40 12.48
N SER A 99 -13.70 -7.51 13.71
CA SER A 99 -14.04 -8.58 14.67
C SER A 99 -15.10 -8.19 15.71
N THR A 100 -15.75 -7.02 15.60
CA THR A 100 -16.81 -6.53 16.51
C THR A 100 -18.12 -6.30 15.76
#